data_AF-A0A2N2SML6-F1
#
_entry.id   AF-A0A2N2SML6-F1
#
_cell.length_a   1.000
_cell.length_b   1.000
_cell.length_c   1.000
_cell.angle_alpha   90.00
_cell.angle_beta   90.00
_cell.angle_gamma   90.00
#
_symmetry.space_group_name_H-M   'P 1'
#
loop_
_entity.id
_entity.type
_entity.pdbx_description
1 polymer ?
#
loop_
_entity_poly.entity_id
_entity_poly.type
_entity_poly.pdbx_seq_one_letter_code
_entity_poly.pdbx_strand_id
1 'polypeptide(L)'
;CTGGLYCPAQRKQALLHFAGRRAMDIEGLGDKLVDQLVDAAIVKTPVDIYRLGILALANLERMGDKSAQNLLAAIDKSRNTTLGRFIFALGIRNVGEATARDLARHFGSLDALSEADEARLQQVPDVGPIVARCIVEFFAEAHNREIIEQLRAAGVRWEEGEPAVMPAGALVGKVFVLTGTLPGMSRDEAKARIEAQGGKVVGSVSKKTDYVVAGAEAGSKLVKAQELGVDIVDEQGLLTLLAQST
;
A
#
# COMPACT_ATOMS: atom_id res chain seq x y z
N CYS A 1 8.32 19.03 -11.55
CA CYS A 1 9.69 18.91 -12.10
C CYS A 1 9.88 17.46 -12.57
N THR A 2 10.28 17.23 -13.81
CA THR A 2 10.42 15.89 -14.44
C THR A 2 11.78 15.22 -14.22
N GLY A 3 12.70 15.87 -13.48
CA GLY A 3 14.05 15.37 -13.19
C GLY A 3 14.10 14.31 -12.10
N GLY A 4 13.41 13.18 -12.31
CA GLY A 4 13.41 11.99 -11.46
C GLY A 4 14.82 11.64 -10.97
N LEU A 5 14.99 11.48 -9.65
CA LEU A 5 16.22 11.06 -8.93
C LEU A 5 17.51 11.91 -9.12
N TYR A 6 17.60 12.74 -10.16
CA TYR A 6 18.71 13.66 -10.41
C TYR A 6 18.53 15.00 -9.70
N CYS A 7 17.28 15.43 -9.46
CA CYS A 7 17.00 16.63 -8.68
C CYS A 7 17.25 16.37 -7.17
N PRO A 8 18.14 17.13 -6.51
CA PRO A 8 18.42 16.94 -5.08
C PRO A 8 17.18 17.03 -4.20
N ALA A 9 16.23 17.91 -4.52
CA ALA A 9 14.97 18.03 -3.79
C ALA A 9 14.09 16.77 -3.92
N GLN A 10 14.05 16.14 -5.09
CA GLN A 10 13.32 14.88 -5.27
C GLN A 10 14.01 13.73 -4.56
N ARG A 11 15.35 13.70 -4.55
CA ARG A 11 16.11 12.71 -3.79
C ARG A 11 15.84 12.83 -2.29
N LYS A 12 15.88 14.04 -1.75
CA LYS A 12 15.56 14.31 -0.33
C LYS A 12 14.15 13.80 0.00
N GLN A 13 13.15 14.13 -0.81
CA GLN A 13 11.78 13.65 -0.60
C GLN A 13 11.65 12.12 -0.75
N ALA A 14 12.32 11.51 -1.72
CA ALA A 14 12.32 10.06 -1.90
C ALA A 14 12.95 9.34 -0.69
N LEU A 15 14.06 9.85 -0.17
CA LEU A 15 14.73 9.29 1.02
C LEU A 15 13.89 9.49 2.28
N LEU A 16 13.23 10.64 2.45
CA LEU A 16 12.32 10.89 3.56
C LEU A 16 11.09 9.98 3.51
N HIS A 17 10.53 9.80 2.32
CA HIS A 17 9.43 8.86 2.10
C HIS A 17 9.85 7.44 2.46
N PHE A 18 11.01 7.00 1.96
CA PHE A 18 11.58 5.69 2.26
C PHE A 18 11.78 5.48 3.77
N ALA A 19 12.38 6.45 4.46
CA ALA A 19 12.65 6.41 5.90
C ALA A 19 11.39 6.55 6.77
N GLY A 20 10.29 7.03 6.21
CA GLY A 20 9.10 7.42 6.94
C GLY A 20 8.47 6.29 7.77
N ARG A 21 7.73 6.66 8.82
CA ARG A 21 7.10 5.75 9.79
C ARG A 21 6.21 4.67 9.17
N ARG A 22 5.60 4.96 8.01
CA ARG A 22 4.71 4.03 7.29
C ARG A 22 5.44 3.18 6.22
N ALA A 23 6.69 3.53 5.92
CA ALA A 23 7.56 2.89 4.95
C ALA A 23 8.58 2.00 5.68
N MET A 24 9.85 2.40 5.77
CA MET A 24 10.86 1.60 6.47
C MET A 24 10.99 1.92 7.97
N ASP A 25 10.35 2.98 8.46
CA ASP A 25 10.37 3.38 9.88
C ASP A 25 11.77 3.49 10.47
N ILE A 26 12.62 4.27 9.78
CA ILE A 26 13.98 4.55 10.22
C ILE A 26 13.93 5.73 11.18
N GLU A 27 13.65 5.42 12.45
CA GLU A 27 13.64 6.42 13.52
C GLU A 27 14.96 7.20 13.56
N GLY A 28 14.86 8.52 13.66
CA GLY A 28 16.02 9.41 13.67
C GLY A 28 16.47 9.88 12.29
N LEU A 29 16.05 9.27 11.17
CA LEU A 29 16.37 9.75 9.82
C LEU A 29 15.34 10.78 9.31
N GLY A 30 15.34 11.98 9.92
CA GLY A 30 14.43 13.08 9.56
C GLY A 30 15.00 14.10 8.57
N ASP A 31 14.18 15.10 8.19
CA ASP A 31 14.51 16.15 7.19
C ASP A 31 15.93 16.68 7.30
N LYS A 32 16.32 17.19 8.47
CA LYS A 32 17.65 17.80 8.67
C LYS A 32 18.82 16.86 8.41
N LEU A 33 18.66 15.56 8.66
CA LEU A 33 19.73 14.59 8.45
C LEU A 33 19.74 14.11 7.00
N VAL A 34 18.58 13.90 6.41
CA VAL A 34 18.48 13.62 4.96
C VAL A 34 19.06 14.78 4.16
N ASP A 35 18.79 16.02 4.54
CA ASP A 35 19.38 17.21 3.93
C ASP A 35 20.90 17.15 3.93
N GLN A 36 21.51 16.98 5.11
CA GLN A 36 22.96 16.93 5.24
C GLN A 36 23.57 15.75 4.47
N LEU A 37 22.97 14.57 4.55
CA LEU A 37 23.45 13.37 3.85
C LEU A 37 23.41 13.52 2.32
N VAL A 38 22.37 14.17 1.79
CA VAL A 38 22.23 14.42 0.36
C VAL A 38 23.14 15.56 -0.09
N ASP A 39 23.21 16.65 0.67
CA ASP A 39 24.01 17.84 0.33
C ASP A 39 25.51 17.54 0.40
N ALA A 40 25.94 16.68 1.32
CA ALA A 40 27.30 16.15 1.39
C ALA A 40 27.57 14.99 0.40
N ALA A 41 26.58 14.63 -0.44
CA ALA A 41 26.64 13.53 -1.41
C ALA A 41 27.00 12.14 -0.81
N ILE A 42 26.74 11.95 0.49
CA ILE A 42 26.95 10.69 1.22
C ILE A 42 25.88 9.67 0.83
N VAL A 43 24.63 10.11 0.67
CA VAL A 43 23.49 9.28 0.29
C VAL A 43 22.92 9.77 -1.03
N LYS A 44 22.90 8.89 -2.03
CA LYS A 44 22.33 9.15 -3.36
C LYS A 44 21.05 8.36 -3.59
N THR A 45 21.00 7.17 -2.99
CA THR A 45 19.92 6.20 -3.14
C THR A 45 19.54 5.63 -1.77
N PRO A 46 18.36 5.01 -1.62
CA PRO A 46 18.00 4.31 -0.39
C PRO A 46 18.99 3.20 0.00
N VAL A 47 19.70 2.61 -0.96
CA VAL A 47 20.73 1.59 -0.70
C VAL A 47 21.86 2.15 0.18
N ASP A 48 22.25 3.41 -0.05
CA ASP A 48 23.37 4.03 0.66
C ASP A 48 23.09 4.21 2.15
N ILE A 49 21.81 4.33 2.55
CA ILE A 49 21.39 4.38 3.96
C ILE A 49 21.90 3.12 4.69
N TYR A 50 21.77 1.96 4.05
CA TYR A 50 22.18 0.67 4.63
C TYR A 50 23.68 0.42 4.59
N ARG A 51 24.45 1.32 3.96
CA ARG A 51 25.92 1.33 3.91
C ARG A 51 26.54 2.38 4.85
N LEU A 52 25.71 3.18 5.53
CA LEU A 52 26.20 4.20 6.47
C LEU A 52 26.97 3.55 7.62
N GLY A 53 28.13 4.14 7.92
CA GLY A 53 28.95 3.79 9.07
C GLY A 53 29.09 4.96 10.03
N ILE A 54 29.59 4.67 11.23
CA ILE A 54 29.75 5.67 12.30
C ILE A 54 30.57 6.90 11.86
N LEU A 55 31.61 6.67 11.05
CA LEU A 55 32.48 7.75 10.55
C LEU A 55 31.76 8.72 9.60
N ALA A 56 30.81 8.22 8.82
CA ALA A 56 30.02 9.06 7.92
C ALA A 56 29.04 9.95 8.72
N LEU A 57 28.56 9.46 9.86
CA LEU A 57 27.64 10.18 10.73
C LEU A 57 28.34 11.18 11.67
N ALA A 58 29.56 10.87 12.12
CA ALA A 58 30.29 11.70 13.09
C ALA A 58 30.60 13.13 12.61
N ASN A 59 30.65 13.34 11.29
CA ASN A 59 30.89 14.65 10.69
C ASN A 59 29.61 15.48 10.45
N LEU A 60 28.44 14.94 10.79
CA LEU A 60 27.16 15.64 10.61
C LEU A 60 26.89 16.61 11.76
N GLU A 61 26.32 17.76 11.43
CA GLU A 61 25.92 18.75 12.42
C GLU A 61 24.88 18.16 13.38
N ARG A 62 25.10 18.40 14.69
CA ARG A 62 24.25 17.93 15.78
C ARG A 62 24.16 16.40 15.89
N MET A 63 25.13 15.68 15.32
CA MET A 63 25.25 14.23 15.46
C MET A 63 26.27 13.87 16.54
N GLY A 64 25.78 13.56 17.75
CA GLY A 64 26.61 12.96 18.80
C GLY A 64 26.69 11.44 18.68
N ASP A 65 27.70 10.82 19.30
CA ASP A 65 27.95 9.38 19.24
C ASP A 65 26.71 8.53 19.54
N LYS A 66 25.95 8.89 20.59
CA LYS A 66 24.72 8.19 20.98
C LYS A 66 23.63 8.30 19.91
N SER A 67 23.47 9.47 19.30
CA SER A 67 22.49 9.67 18.22
C SER A 67 22.87 8.89 16.97
N ALA A 68 24.17 8.84 16.64
CA ALA A 68 24.66 8.07 15.51
C ALA A 68 24.46 6.56 15.72
N GLN A 69 24.76 6.05 16.92
CA GLN A 69 24.50 4.66 17.29
C GLN A 69 23.00 4.31 17.22
N ASN A 70 22.13 5.18 17.74
CA ASN A 70 20.69 4.99 17.67
C ASN A 70 20.19 4.95 16.22
N LEU A 71 20.70 5.83 15.34
CA LEU A 71 20.35 5.83 13.93
C LEU A 71 20.81 4.54 13.24
N LEU A 72 22.04 4.09 13.48
CA LEU A 72 22.54 2.83 12.92
C LEU A 72 21.70 1.63 13.39
N ALA A 73 21.30 1.61 14.66
CA ALA A 73 20.41 0.59 15.20
C ALA A 73 19.01 0.64 14.56
N ALA A 74 18.47 1.83 14.31
CA ALA A 74 17.19 2.00 13.61
C ALA A 74 17.28 1.54 12.14
N ILE A 75 18.37 1.87 11.45
CA ILE A 75 18.64 1.38 10.08
C ILE A 75 18.70 -0.14 10.07
N ASP A 76 19.44 -0.76 10.99
CA ASP A 76 19.55 -2.22 11.04
C ASP A 76 18.21 -2.90 11.38
N LYS A 77 17.45 -2.35 12.34
CA LYS A 77 16.10 -2.81 12.66
C LYS A 77 15.19 -2.76 11.44
N SER A 78 15.24 -1.67 10.65
CA SER A 78 14.40 -1.47 9.46
C SER A 78 14.60 -2.50 8.35
N ARG A 79 15.71 -3.25 8.37
CA ARG A 79 15.96 -4.34 7.43
C ARG A 79 14.88 -5.40 7.48
N ASN A 80 14.25 -5.60 8.65
CA ASN A 80 13.12 -6.50 8.80
C ASN A 80 11.83 -5.69 8.63
N THR A 81 11.16 -5.87 7.50
CA THR A 81 9.93 -5.13 7.16
C THR A 81 8.84 -6.08 6.67
N THR A 82 7.73 -5.53 6.17
CA THR A 82 6.69 -6.29 5.47
C THR A 82 6.66 -5.92 3.99
N LEU A 83 6.19 -6.82 3.13
CA LEU A 83 6.13 -6.57 1.69
C LEU A 83 5.34 -5.29 1.35
N GLY A 84 4.19 -5.06 1.99
CA GLY A 84 3.39 -3.86 1.75
C GLY A 84 4.09 -2.55 2.14
N ARG A 85 4.87 -2.57 3.22
CA ARG A 85 5.68 -1.42 3.65
C ARG A 85 6.85 -1.19 2.70
N PHE A 86 7.48 -2.26 2.24
CA PHE A 86 8.55 -2.18 1.25
C PHE A 86 8.05 -1.61 -0.09
N ILE A 87 6.95 -2.13 -0.63
CA ILE A 87 6.32 -1.60 -1.87
C ILE A 87 5.97 -0.12 -1.70
N PHE A 88 5.42 0.27 -0.54
CA PHE A 88 5.16 1.67 -0.25
C PHE A 88 6.44 2.50 -0.25
N ALA A 89 7.51 2.02 0.40
CA ALA A 89 8.80 2.70 0.50
C ALA A 89 9.47 2.95 -0.87
N LEU A 90 9.22 2.11 -1.88
CA LEU A 90 9.73 2.30 -3.24
C LEU A 90 9.24 3.59 -3.91
N GLY A 91 8.16 4.20 -3.40
CA GLY A 91 7.67 5.48 -3.90
C GLY A 91 7.10 5.42 -5.32
N ILE A 92 6.50 4.27 -5.70
CA ILE A 92 5.86 4.10 -6.99
C ILE A 92 4.73 5.13 -7.14
N ARG A 93 4.71 5.83 -8.28
CA ARG A 93 3.75 6.90 -8.52
C ARG A 93 2.31 6.37 -8.41
N ASN A 94 1.46 7.11 -7.71
CA ASN A 94 0.06 6.77 -7.43
C ASN A 94 -0.17 5.53 -6.54
N VAL A 95 0.89 4.92 -6.01
CA VAL A 95 0.79 3.81 -5.05
C VAL A 95 0.89 4.35 -3.64
N GLY A 96 -0.26 4.47 -2.97
CA GLY A 96 -0.34 4.82 -1.55
C GLY A 96 -0.15 3.61 -0.63
N GLU A 97 -0.12 3.85 0.68
CA GLU A 97 0.02 2.81 1.71
C GLU A 97 -1.04 1.70 1.58
N ALA A 98 -2.31 2.07 1.36
CA ALA A 98 -3.40 1.11 1.20
C ALA A 98 -3.20 0.25 -0.05
N THR A 99 -2.91 0.88 -1.19
CA THR A 99 -2.63 0.19 -2.46
C THR A 99 -1.43 -0.74 -2.33
N ALA A 100 -0.34 -0.30 -1.69
CA ALA A 100 0.86 -1.12 -1.48
C ALA A 100 0.57 -2.38 -0.64
N ARG A 101 -0.27 -2.23 0.39
CA ARG A 101 -0.74 -3.36 1.20
C ARG A 101 -1.61 -4.32 0.40
N ASP A 102 -2.50 -3.80 -0.43
CA ASP A 102 -3.42 -4.63 -1.22
C ASP A 102 -2.67 -5.35 -2.35
N LEU A 103 -1.66 -4.71 -2.96
CA LEU A 103 -0.69 -5.34 -3.87
C LEU A 103 0.07 -6.46 -3.17
N ALA A 104 0.64 -6.20 -1.99
CA ALA A 104 1.38 -7.22 -1.24
C ALA A 104 0.52 -8.44 -0.92
N ARG A 105 -0.74 -8.23 -0.52
CA ARG A 105 -1.69 -9.31 -0.25
C ARG A 105 -2.05 -10.09 -1.51
N HIS A 106 -2.34 -9.38 -2.60
CA HIS A 106 -2.76 -10.01 -3.85
C HIS A 106 -1.64 -10.81 -4.51
N PHE A 107 -0.40 -10.33 -4.48
CA PHE A 107 0.72 -11.00 -5.16
C PHE A 107 1.53 -11.93 -4.27
N GLY A 108 1.54 -11.73 -2.96
CA GLY A 108 2.25 -12.59 -1.99
C GLY A 108 3.78 -12.43 -1.98
N SER A 109 4.39 -12.18 -3.14
CA SER A 109 5.82 -11.90 -3.31
C SER A 109 6.07 -10.65 -4.16
N LEU A 110 7.25 -10.05 -3.99
CA LEU A 110 7.64 -8.90 -4.82
C LEU A 110 7.91 -9.32 -6.27
N ASP A 111 8.45 -10.52 -6.47
CA ASP A 111 8.77 -11.03 -7.81
C ASP A 111 7.49 -11.21 -8.64
N ALA A 112 6.44 -11.79 -8.05
CA ALA A 112 5.14 -11.95 -8.70
C ALA A 112 4.47 -10.60 -9.05
N LEU A 113 4.67 -9.58 -8.21
CA LEU A 113 4.24 -8.22 -8.51
C LEU A 113 5.05 -7.61 -9.67
N SER A 114 6.36 -7.84 -9.70
CA SER A 114 7.26 -7.26 -10.71
C SER A 114 7.04 -7.82 -12.12
N GLU A 115 6.51 -9.04 -12.22
CA GLU A 115 6.21 -9.73 -13.47
C GLU A 115 4.74 -9.55 -13.93
N ALA A 116 3.92 -8.89 -13.13
CA ALA A 116 2.50 -8.71 -13.41
C ALA A 116 2.27 -7.74 -14.58
N ASP A 117 1.34 -8.11 -15.47
CA ASP A 117 0.87 -7.22 -16.53
C ASP A 117 -0.21 -6.24 -16.00
N GLU A 118 -0.57 -5.25 -16.83
CA GLU A 118 -1.59 -4.27 -16.46
C GLU A 118 -2.96 -4.90 -16.17
N ALA A 119 -3.29 -6.02 -16.84
CA ALA A 119 -4.56 -6.70 -16.66
C ALA A 119 -4.66 -7.35 -15.28
N ARG A 120 -3.62 -8.04 -14.85
CA ARG A 120 -3.53 -8.66 -13.52
C ARG A 120 -3.46 -7.62 -12.42
N LEU A 121 -2.71 -6.53 -12.61
CA LEU A 121 -2.66 -5.42 -11.67
C LEU A 121 -4.04 -4.79 -11.43
N GLN A 122 -4.87 -4.68 -12.47
CA GLN A 122 -6.24 -4.14 -12.37
C GLN A 122 -7.22 -5.05 -11.62
N GLN A 123 -6.85 -6.29 -11.30
CA GLN A 123 -7.64 -7.18 -10.45
C GLN A 123 -7.49 -6.82 -8.96
N VAL A 124 -6.48 -6.02 -8.61
CA VAL A 124 -6.24 -5.57 -7.24
C VAL A 124 -7.25 -4.46 -6.90
N PRO A 125 -7.90 -4.51 -5.72
CA PRO A 125 -8.78 -3.43 -5.28
C PRO A 125 -8.09 -2.06 -5.36
N ASP A 126 -8.81 -1.07 -5.87
CA ASP A 126 -8.34 0.32 -6.03
C ASP A 126 -7.18 0.54 -7.01
N VAL A 127 -6.79 -0.49 -7.79
CA VAL A 127 -5.81 -0.34 -8.87
C VAL A 127 -6.55 -0.16 -10.21
N GLY A 128 -6.61 1.10 -10.66
CA GLY A 128 -7.10 1.43 -12.01
C GLY A 128 -5.98 1.41 -13.06
N PRO A 129 -6.31 1.63 -14.35
CA PRO A 129 -5.36 1.57 -15.46
C PRO A 129 -4.17 2.52 -15.31
N ILE A 130 -4.38 3.70 -14.71
CA ILE A 130 -3.30 4.67 -14.47
C ILE A 130 -2.29 4.13 -13.46
N VAL A 131 -2.76 3.50 -12.38
CA VAL A 131 -1.90 2.94 -11.33
C VAL A 131 -1.18 1.70 -11.86
N ALA A 132 -1.91 0.82 -12.56
CA ALA A 132 -1.33 -0.37 -13.19
C ALA A 132 -0.18 -0.01 -14.14
N ARG A 133 -0.40 0.95 -15.05
CA ARG A 133 0.66 1.43 -15.95
C ARG A 133 1.85 2.00 -15.19
N CYS A 134 1.64 2.81 -14.14
CA CYS A 134 2.75 3.34 -13.33
C CYS A 134 3.58 2.24 -12.65
N ILE A 135 2.95 1.13 -12.25
CA ILE A 135 3.64 -0.02 -11.65
C ILE A 135 4.46 -0.75 -12.72
N VAL A 136 3.88 -1.04 -13.89
CA VAL A 136 4.58 -1.68 -15.01
C VAL A 136 5.76 -0.83 -15.47
N GLU A 137 5.56 0.47 -15.68
CA GLU A 137 6.64 1.41 -16.03
C GLU A 137 7.74 1.42 -14.96
N PHE A 138 7.39 1.46 -13.68
CA PHE A 138 8.38 1.43 -12.59
C PHE A 138 9.25 0.17 -12.64
N PHE A 139 8.64 -1.00 -12.80
CA PHE A 139 9.39 -2.25 -12.90
C PHE A 139 10.05 -2.44 -14.25
N ALA A 140 9.68 -1.74 -15.33
CA ALA A 140 10.38 -1.83 -16.62
C ALA A 140 11.74 -1.11 -16.60
N GLU A 141 11.90 -0.10 -15.74
CA GLU A 141 13.14 0.66 -15.60
C GLU A 141 14.24 -0.15 -14.89
N ALA A 142 15.35 -0.43 -15.60
CA ALA A 142 16.45 -1.26 -15.09
C ALA A 142 17.04 -0.72 -13.78
N HIS A 143 17.15 0.60 -13.64
CA HIS A 143 17.66 1.23 -12.42
C HIS A 143 16.82 0.91 -11.17
N ASN A 144 15.49 0.81 -11.31
CA ASN A 144 14.62 0.49 -10.17
C ASN A 144 14.80 -0.97 -9.73
N ARG A 145 14.96 -1.89 -10.68
CA ARG A 145 15.28 -3.30 -10.39
C ARG A 145 16.62 -3.42 -9.67
N GLU A 146 17.63 -2.70 -10.15
CA GLU A 146 18.96 -2.68 -9.54
C GLU A 146 18.92 -2.15 -8.10
N ILE A 147 18.16 -1.08 -7.83
CA ILE A 147 17.95 -0.57 -6.46
C ILE A 147 17.33 -1.64 -5.57
N ILE A 148 16.30 -2.35 -6.04
CA ILE A 148 15.62 -3.41 -5.28
C ILE A 148 16.59 -4.56 -4.96
N GLU A 149 17.35 -5.02 -5.95
CA GLU A 149 18.35 -6.06 -5.78
C GLU A 149 19.44 -5.64 -4.78
N GLN A 150 19.93 -4.41 -4.88
CA GLN A 150 20.91 -3.87 -3.95
C GLN A 150 20.35 -3.73 -2.52
N LEU A 151 19.07 -3.39 -2.35
CA LEU A 151 18.41 -3.36 -1.05
C LEU A 151 18.30 -4.78 -0.44
N ARG A 152 17.90 -5.76 -1.25
CA ARG A 152 17.90 -7.18 -0.84
C ARG A 152 19.31 -7.65 -0.47
N ALA A 153 20.32 -7.34 -1.28
CA ALA A 153 21.72 -7.68 -1.03
C ALA A 153 22.30 -6.96 0.20
N ALA A 154 21.80 -5.75 0.50
CA ALA A 154 22.14 -5.05 1.73
C ALA A 154 21.53 -5.74 2.97
N GLY A 155 20.58 -6.67 2.82
CA GLY A 155 19.95 -7.42 3.91
C GLY A 155 18.52 -6.98 4.24
N VAL A 156 17.90 -6.12 3.44
CA VAL A 156 16.47 -5.81 3.59
C VAL A 156 15.66 -7.05 3.20
N ARG A 157 14.75 -7.45 4.09
CA ARG A 157 13.97 -8.68 3.98
C ARG A 157 12.58 -8.50 4.58
N TRP A 158 11.66 -9.31 4.06
CA TRP A 158 10.28 -9.42 4.50
C TRP A 158 9.85 -10.87 4.35
N GLU A 159 8.78 -11.25 5.04
CA GLU A 159 8.14 -12.54 4.79
C GLU A 159 7.35 -12.45 3.49
N GLU A 160 7.63 -13.40 2.59
CA GLU A 160 6.82 -13.66 1.40
C GLU A 160 5.94 -14.87 1.67
N GLY A 161 4.77 -14.89 1.03
CA GLY A 161 3.81 -15.98 1.17
C GLY A 161 3.12 -16.24 -0.16
N GLU A 162 2.23 -17.24 -0.15
CA GLU A 162 1.34 -17.41 -1.29
C GLU A 162 0.47 -16.17 -1.46
N PRO A 163 0.15 -15.79 -2.72
CA PRO A 163 -0.92 -14.85 -3.00
C PRO A 163 -2.11 -15.15 -2.10
N ALA A 164 -2.65 -14.14 -1.42
CA ALA A 164 -3.93 -14.33 -0.75
C ALA A 164 -4.90 -14.86 -1.82
N VAL A 165 -5.49 -16.04 -1.58
CA VAL A 165 -6.47 -16.63 -2.48
C VAL A 165 -7.48 -15.54 -2.77
N MET A 166 -7.49 -15.04 -4.02
CA MET A 166 -8.52 -14.10 -4.43
C MET A 166 -9.84 -14.78 -4.07
N PRO A 167 -10.73 -14.13 -3.33
CA PRO A 167 -11.97 -14.77 -3.01
C PRO A 167 -12.70 -15.00 -4.33
N ALA A 168 -12.70 -16.26 -4.79
CA ALA A 168 -13.43 -16.70 -5.94
C ALA A 168 -14.88 -16.78 -5.50
N GLY A 169 -15.63 -15.73 -5.80
CA GLY A 169 -17.01 -15.56 -5.37
C GLY A 169 -17.79 -14.71 -6.37
N ALA A 170 -19.12 -14.81 -6.38
CA ALA A 170 -19.91 -14.03 -7.35
C ALA A 170 -19.89 -12.52 -7.08
N LEU A 171 -19.27 -12.08 -5.97
CA LEU A 171 -19.21 -10.67 -5.58
C LEU A 171 -17.90 -9.99 -5.99
N VAL A 172 -17.01 -10.67 -6.72
CA VAL A 172 -15.76 -10.09 -7.22
C VAL A 172 -16.04 -8.79 -7.98
N GLY A 173 -15.38 -7.71 -7.55
CA GLY A 173 -15.48 -6.39 -8.17
C GLY A 173 -16.75 -5.61 -7.82
N LYS A 174 -17.65 -6.14 -6.99
CA LYS A 174 -18.87 -5.47 -6.56
C LYS A 174 -18.63 -4.59 -5.34
N VAL A 175 -19.15 -3.36 -5.37
CA VAL A 175 -19.03 -2.38 -4.27
C VAL A 175 -20.33 -2.31 -3.48
N PHE A 176 -20.24 -2.57 -2.18
CA PHE A 176 -21.34 -2.59 -1.22
C PHE A 176 -21.28 -1.41 -0.24
N VAL A 177 -22.44 -0.90 0.16
CA VAL A 177 -22.58 0.01 1.31
C VAL A 177 -23.57 -0.59 2.30
N LEU A 178 -23.15 -0.78 3.54
CA LEU A 178 -24.04 -1.24 4.61
C LEU A 178 -24.70 -0.04 5.30
N THR A 179 -26.03 -0.03 5.44
CA THR A 179 -26.79 0.98 6.17
C THR A 179 -27.88 0.36 7.03
N GLY A 180 -28.21 1.00 8.16
CA GLY A 180 -29.11 0.44 9.16
C GLY A 180 -28.51 -0.71 9.97
N THR A 181 -29.36 -1.36 10.77
CA THR A 181 -29.05 -2.53 11.61
C THR A 181 -29.58 -3.79 10.94
N LEU A 182 -28.71 -4.77 10.70
CA LEU A 182 -29.10 -6.06 10.13
C LEU A 182 -29.65 -6.97 11.26
N PRO A 183 -30.88 -7.50 11.15
CA PRO A 183 -31.50 -8.29 12.21
C PRO A 183 -30.82 -9.63 12.53
N GLY A 184 -30.12 -10.27 11.59
CA GLY A 184 -29.54 -11.60 11.76
C GLY A 184 -28.02 -11.67 11.83
N MET A 185 -27.29 -10.56 11.60
CA MET A 185 -25.83 -10.52 11.71
C MET A 185 -25.30 -9.13 12.07
N SER A 186 -24.08 -9.07 12.60
CA SER A 186 -23.42 -7.78 12.83
C SER A 186 -22.96 -7.15 11.51
N ARG A 187 -22.78 -5.83 11.47
CA ARG A 187 -22.23 -5.13 10.29
C ARG A 187 -20.81 -5.60 9.96
N ASP A 188 -20.03 -5.94 10.97
CA ASP A 188 -18.67 -6.46 10.78
C ASP A 188 -18.70 -7.88 10.19
N GLU A 189 -19.66 -8.71 10.61
CA GLU A 189 -19.86 -10.04 10.03
C GLU A 189 -20.34 -9.96 8.58
N ALA A 190 -21.31 -9.08 8.28
CA ALA A 190 -21.76 -8.84 6.92
C ALA A 190 -20.61 -8.37 6.02
N LYS A 191 -19.78 -7.45 6.53
CA LYS A 191 -18.59 -6.97 5.83
C LYS A 191 -17.62 -8.11 5.55
N ALA A 192 -17.31 -8.93 6.56
CA ALA A 192 -16.41 -10.06 6.40
C ALA A 192 -16.93 -11.07 5.37
N ARG A 193 -18.23 -11.37 5.35
CA ARG A 193 -18.84 -12.28 4.36
C ARG A 193 -18.80 -11.73 2.94
N ILE A 194 -19.05 -10.43 2.76
CA ILE A 194 -18.94 -9.76 1.45
C ILE A 194 -17.49 -9.79 0.95
N GLU A 195 -16.54 -9.42 1.81
CA GLU A 195 -15.11 -9.41 1.49
C GLU A 195 -14.59 -10.83 1.19
N ALA A 196 -15.09 -11.85 1.90
CA ALA A 196 -14.78 -13.25 1.65
C ALA A 196 -15.31 -13.80 0.31
N GLN A 197 -16.22 -13.10 -0.38
CA GLN A 197 -16.72 -13.44 -1.71
C GLN A 197 -16.22 -12.47 -2.80
N GLY A 198 -15.24 -11.62 -2.47
CA GLY A 198 -14.60 -10.71 -3.43
C GLY A 198 -15.24 -9.33 -3.55
N GLY A 199 -16.27 -9.05 -2.74
CA GLY A 199 -16.94 -7.76 -2.70
C GLY A 199 -16.17 -6.74 -1.84
N LYS A 200 -16.38 -5.46 -2.13
CA LYS A 200 -15.75 -4.34 -1.40
C LYS A 200 -16.79 -3.56 -0.62
N VAL A 201 -16.63 -3.40 0.69
CA VAL A 201 -17.53 -2.54 1.49
C VAL A 201 -16.95 -1.13 1.65
N VAL A 202 -17.73 -0.11 1.28
CA VAL A 202 -17.38 1.31 1.42
C VAL A 202 -18.35 2.06 2.33
N GLY A 203 -17.90 3.17 2.91
CA GLY A 203 -18.67 3.92 3.91
C GLY A 203 -19.71 4.87 3.33
N SER A 204 -19.66 5.18 2.03
CA SER A 204 -20.49 6.18 1.37
C SER A 204 -21.07 5.67 0.05
N VAL A 205 -22.32 6.04 -0.23
CA VAL A 205 -22.99 5.73 -1.50
C VAL A 205 -22.49 6.70 -2.58
N SER A 206 -22.12 6.14 -3.72
CA SER A 206 -21.67 6.85 -4.92
C SER A 206 -22.22 6.18 -6.18
N LYS A 207 -22.02 6.79 -7.36
CA LYS A 207 -22.35 6.16 -8.65
C LYS A 207 -21.56 4.88 -8.95
N LYS A 208 -20.49 4.60 -8.19
CA LYS A 208 -19.68 3.38 -8.31
C LYS A 208 -20.13 2.29 -7.32
N THR A 209 -21.14 2.56 -6.51
CA THR A 209 -21.71 1.56 -5.60
C THR A 209 -22.63 0.66 -6.41
N ASP A 210 -22.40 -0.65 -6.38
CA ASP A 210 -23.28 -1.63 -7.02
C ASP A 210 -24.51 -1.90 -6.14
N TYR A 211 -24.29 -2.10 -4.83
CA TYR A 211 -25.34 -2.50 -3.89
C TYR A 211 -25.33 -1.67 -2.60
N VAL A 212 -26.52 -1.36 -2.10
CA VAL A 212 -26.73 -0.86 -0.74
C VAL A 212 -27.51 -1.89 0.05
N VAL A 213 -26.91 -2.44 1.10
CA VAL A 213 -27.58 -3.37 2.00
C VAL A 213 -28.27 -2.54 3.09
N ALA A 214 -29.60 -2.53 3.07
CA ALA A 214 -30.44 -1.75 3.96
C ALA A 214 -31.05 -2.64 5.05
N GLY A 215 -30.61 -2.43 6.30
CA GLY A 215 -31.23 -2.99 7.49
C GLY A 215 -32.31 -2.07 8.09
N ALA A 216 -32.79 -2.42 9.28
CA ALA A 216 -33.68 -1.58 10.06
C ALA A 216 -33.06 -0.19 10.29
N GLU A 217 -33.88 0.86 10.24
CA GLU A 217 -33.43 2.25 10.41
C GLU A 217 -32.39 2.73 9.37
N ALA A 218 -32.48 2.24 8.13
CA ALA A 218 -31.66 2.73 7.04
C ALA A 218 -31.95 4.22 6.76
N GLY A 219 -31.08 5.10 7.27
CA GLY A 219 -31.24 6.56 7.17
C GLY A 219 -30.76 7.16 5.84
N SER A 220 -29.97 8.24 5.92
CA SER A 220 -29.56 9.08 4.77
C SER A 220 -28.86 8.38 3.61
N LYS A 221 -28.28 7.19 3.83
CA LYS A 221 -27.64 6.39 2.76
C LYS A 221 -28.66 5.66 1.87
N LEU A 222 -29.81 5.27 2.41
CA LEU A 222 -30.89 4.65 1.64
C LEU A 222 -31.44 5.65 0.61
N VAL A 223 -31.74 6.86 1.07
CA VAL A 223 -32.25 7.95 0.22
C VAL A 223 -31.25 8.25 -0.90
N LYS A 224 -29.96 8.38 -0.56
CA LYS A 224 -28.91 8.61 -1.55
C LYS A 224 -28.76 7.47 -2.57
N ALA A 225 -29.02 6.22 -2.17
CA ALA A 225 -29.00 5.08 -3.08
C ALA A 225 -30.16 5.15 -4.09
N GLN A 226 -31.35 5.50 -3.63
CA GLN A 226 -32.53 5.70 -4.46
C GLN A 226 -32.32 6.83 -5.48
N GLU A 227 -31.77 7.97 -5.06
CA GLU A 227 -31.45 9.11 -5.93
C GLU A 227 -30.44 8.76 -7.03
N LEU A 228 -29.48 7.88 -6.72
CA LEU A 228 -28.42 7.49 -7.63
C LEU A 228 -28.77 6.25 -8.49
N GLY A 229 -29.93 5.63 -8.25
CA GLY A 229 -30.35 4.42 -8.96
C GLY A 229 -29.48 3.20 -8.67
N VAL A 230 -28.93 3.11 -7.44
CA VAL A 230 -28.13 1.98 -6.98
C VAL A 230 -29.05 0.86 -6.48
N ASP A 231 -28.69 -0.40 -6.71
CA ASP A 231 -29.51 -1.54 -6.27
C ASP A 231 -29.55 -1.63 -4.74
N ILE A 232 -30.75 -1.70 -4.18
CA ILE A 232 -30.98 -1.77 -2.73
C ILE A 232 -31.44 -3.18 -2.40
N VAL A 233 -30.70 -3.85 -1.52
CA VAL A 233 -31.01 -5.20 -1.03
C VAL A 233 -31.15 -5.17 0.48
N ASP A 234 -31.96 -6.05 1.05
CA ASP A 234 -32.00 -6.26 2.49
C ASP A 234 -31.02 -7.37 2.91
N GLU A 235 -31.04 -7.78 4.18
CA GLU A 235 -30.19 -8.87 4.66
C GLU A 235 -30.43 -10.19 3.92
N GLN A 236 -31.68 -10.51 3.59
CA GLN A 236 -32.02 -11.73 2.87
C GLN A 236 -31.52 -11.68 1.41
N GLY A 237 -31.63 -10.52 0.77
CA GLY A 237 -31.05 -10.27 -0.54
C GLY A 237 -29.52 -10.43 -0.52
N LEU A 238 -28.84 -9.92 0.51
CA LEU A 238 -27.41 -10.15 0.71
C LEU A 238 -27.08 -11.64 0.84
N LEU A 239 -27.82 -12.39 1.66
CA LEU A 239 -27.63 -13.84 1.81
C LEU A 239 -27.85 -14.59 0.51
N THR A 240 -28.82 -14.16 -0.31
CA THR A 240 -29.10 -14.76 -1.62
C THR A 240 -27.94 -14.53 -2.59
N LEU A 241 -27.40 -13.31 -2.63
CA LEU A 241 -26.22 -12.97 -3.42
C LEU A 241 -24.99 -13.79 -2.98
N LEU A 242 -24.83 -14.03 -1.67
CA LEU A 242 -23.77 -14.87 -1.12
C LEU A 242 -23.99 -16.37 -1.42
N ALA A 243 -25.24 -16.83 -1.56
CA ALA A 243 -25.60 -18.23 -1.77
C ALA A 243 -25.63 -18.68 -3.24
N GLN A 244 -25.92 -17.78 -4.19
CA GLN A 244 -25.97 -18.10 -5.64
C GLN A 244 -24.60 -18.39 -6.28
N SER A 245 -23.56 -18.60 -5.46
CA SER A 245 -22.16 -18.64 -5.89
C SER A 245 -21.46 -19.96 -5.58
N THR A 246 -22.20 -21.00 -5.21
CA THR A 246 -21.71 -22.39 -5.09
C THR A 246 -22.14 -23.18 -6.31
#